data_AF-A0A399J874-F1
#
_entry.id   AF-A0A399J874-F1
#
_cell.length_a   1.000
_cell.length_b   1.000
_cell.length_c   1.000
_cell.angle_alpha   90.00
_cell.angle_beta   90.00
_cell.angle_gamma   90.00
#
_symmetry.space_group_name_H-M   'P 1'
#
loop_
_entity.id
_entity.type
_entity.pdbx_description
1 polymer ?
#
loop_
_entity_poly.entity_id
_entity_poly.type
_entity_poly.pdbx_seq_one_letter_code
_entity_poly.pdbx_strand_id
1 'polypeptide(L)'
;MSLPNTQRLAPLAAITDMAHQAALMRLRRITAREQALRDSLADLDDRAANGFLRSLSGHDNVDGVANLGFVGGQERNWRDWISVQRASLQVDLAKVLGEKAEHMTRLTQTLGRKDVAEKMLRAAQERDRRDRSQKQMAALQELSLMLHSHRTRR
;
A
#
# COMPACT_ATOMS: atom_id res chain seq x y z
N MET A 1 2.22 -2.15 40.96
CA MET A 1 3.53 -2.27 40.29
C MET A 1 3.41 -1.77 38.87
N SER A 2 4.10 -0.68 38.51
CA SER A 2 4.09 -0.15 37.13
C SER A 2 5.09 -0.95 36.29
N LEU A 3 4.64 -1.57 35.19
CA LEU A 3 5.52 -2.28 34.25
C LEU A 3 6.59 -1.32 33.71
N PRO A 4 7.84 -1.78 33.47
CA PRO A 4 8.89 -0.98 32.86
C PRO A 4 8.44 -0.46 31.49
N ASN A 5 8.87 0.75 31.16
CA ASN A 5 8.34 1.49 30.00
C ASN A 5 8.54 0.74 28.67
N THR A 6 9.62 -0.03 28.58
CA THR A 6 9.92 -0.94 27.45
C THR A 6 8.87 -2.03 27.24
N GLN A 7 8.31 -2.62 28.31
CA GLN A 7 7.26 -3.64 28.21
C GLN A 7 5.92 -3.08 27.73
N ARG A 8 5.67 -1.78 27.95
CA ARG A 8 4.46 -1.10 27.44
C ARG A 8 4.61 -0.66 25.99
N LEU A 9 5.82 -0.26 25.58
CA LEU A 9 6.07 0.25 24.23
C LEU A 9 6.28 -0.84 23.18
N ALA A 10 6.73 -2.03 23.57
CA ALA A 10 6.93 -3.15 22.63
C ALA A 10 5.63 -3.59 21.93
N PRO A 11 4.49 -3.80 22.63
CA PRO A 11 3.22 -4.11 21.97
C PRO A 11 2.75 -2.98 21.04
N LEU A 12 2.98 -1.72 21.41
CA LEU A 12 2.60 -0.57 20.58
C LEU A 12 3.39 -0.54 19.26
N ALA A 13 4.70 -0.79 19.31
CA ALA A 13 5.53 -0.90 18.12
C ALA A 13 5.06 -2.08 17.22
N ALA A 14 4.73 -3.22 17.81
CA ALA A 14 4.21 -4.36 17.07
C ALA A 14 2.86 -4.06 16.39
N ILE A 15 1.91 -3.45 17.10
CA ILE A 15 0.58 -3.11 16.56
C ILE A 15 0.71 -2.09 15.42
N THR A 16 1.56 -1.07 15.58
CA THR A 16 1.76 -0.06 14.54
C THR A 16 2.45 -0.62 13.29
N ASP A 17 3.37 -1.57 13.46
CA ASP A 17 3.96 -2.31 12.33
C ASP A 17 2.92 -3.16 11.60
N MET A 18 2.11 -3.94 12.33
CA MET A 18 1.02 -4.73 11.74
C MET A 18 0.02 -3.83 10.98
N ALA A 19 -0.33 -2.68 11.53
CA ALA A 19 -1.22 -1.72 10.88
C ALA A 19 -0.62 -1.18 9.57
N HIS A 20 0.69 -0.89 9.55
CA HIS A 20 1.39 -0.47 8.36
C HIS A 20 1.45 -1.58 7.29
N GLN A 21 1.75 -2.82 7.69
CA GLN A 21 1.73 -3.97 6.79
C GLN A 21 0.35 -4.22 6.19
N ALA A 22 -0.71 -4.10 6.99
CA ALA A 22 -2.09 -4.21 6.51
C ALA A 22 -2.43 -3.11 5.49
N ALA A 23 -1.98 -1.87 5.72
CA ALA A 23 -2.14 -0.77 4.77
C ALA A 23 -1.42 -1.05 3.45
N LEU A 24 -0.19 -1.60 3.49
CA LEU A 24 0.55 -2.01 2.29
C LEU A 24 -0.18 -3.10 1.50
N MET A 25 -0.68 -4.14 2.17
CA MET A 25 -1.44 -5.21 1.50
C MET A 25 -2.68 -4.68 0.81
N ARG A 26 -3.38 -3.73 1.44
CA ARG A 26 -4.56 -3.10 0.84
C ARG A 26 -4.20 -2.26 -0.37
N LEU A 27 -3.12 -1.48 -0.32
CA LEU A 27 -2.64 -0.70 -1.47
C LEU A 27 -2.24 -1.61 -2.65
N ARG A 28 -1.61 -2.76 -2.38
CA ARG A 28 -1.28 -3.75 -3.43
C ARG A 28 -2.53 -4.27 -4.14
N ARG A 29 -3.59 -4.59 -3.39
CA ARG A 29 -4.87 -5.04 -3.97
C ARG A 29 -5.50 -3.96 -4.86
N ILE A 30 -5.48 -2.71 -4.43
CA ILE A 30 -6.00 -1.58 -5.21
C ILE A 30 -5.19 -1.40 -6.49
N THR A 31 -3.86 -1.47 -6.40
CA THR A 31 -2.97 -1.36 -7.56
C THR A 31 -3.19 -2.48 -8.57
N ALA A 32 -3.44 -3.72 -8.11
CA ALA A 32 -3.78 -4.83 -8.99
C ALA A 32 -5.13 -4.60 -9.71
N ARG A 33 -6.13 -4.05 -9.02
CA ARG A 33 -7.42 -3.69 -9.62
C ARG A 33 -7.29 -2.56 -10.65
N GLU A 34 -6.49 -1.54 -10.36
CA GLU A 34 -6.15 -0.47 -11.30
C GLU A 34 -5.52 -1.04 -12.57
N GLN A 35 -4.56 -1.95 -12.43
CA GLN A 35 -3.92 -2.58 -13.58
C GLN A 35 -4.91 -3.39 -14.41
N ALA A 36 -5.75 -4.22 -13.77
CA ALA A 36 -6.77 -5.00 -14.47
C ALA A 36 -7.76 -4.12 -15.27
N LEU A 37 -8.14 -2.96 -14.73
CA LEU A 37 -8.99 -1.99 -15.44
C LEU A 37 -8.27 -1.36 -16.63
N ARG A 38 -6.98 -1.04 -16.50
CA ARG A 38 -6.17 -0.55 -17.63
C ARG A 38 -6.03 -1.59 -18.73
N ASP A 39 -5.78 -2.83 -18.35
CA ASP A 39 -5.67 -3.94 -19.30
C ASP A 39 -7.00 -4.16 -20.04
N SER A 40 -8.14 -4.03 -19.32
CA SER A 40 -9.47 -4.13 -19.90
C SER A 40 -9.78 -2.98 -20.87
N LEU A 41 -9.32 -1.76 -20.56
CA LEU A 41 -9.42 -0.62 -21.48
C LEU A 41 -8.56 -0.84 -22.73
N ALA A 42 -7.33 -1.33 -22.58
CA ALA A 42 -6.45 -1.61 -23.69
C ALA A 42 -7.05 -2.68 -24.63
N ASP A 43 -7.57 -3.78 -24.07
CA ASP A 43 -8.26 -4.82 -24.85
C ASP A 43 -9.52 -4.28 -25.56
N LEU A 44 -10.30 -3.42 -24.90
CA LEU A 44 -11.44 -2.76 -25.56
C LEU A 44 -11.00 -1.88 -26.73
N ASP A 45 -9.90 -1.14 -26.56
CA ASP A 45 -9.34 -0.26 -27.60
C ASP A 45 -8.77 -1.08 -28.78
N ASP A 46 -8.12 -2.21 -28.51
CA ASP A 46 -7.63 -3.14 -29.53
C ASP A 46 -8.80 -3.76 -30.33
N ARG A 47 -9.89 -4.15 -29.64
CA ARG A 47 -11.11 -4.64 -30.31
C ARG A 47 -11.76 -3.56 -31.17
N ALA A 48 -11.79 -2.32 -30.70
CA ALA A 48 -12.31 -1.18 -31.44
C ALA A 48 -11.47 -0.91 -32.71
N ALA A 49 -10.14 -0.98 -32.62
CA ALA A 49 -9.26 -0.81 -33.76
C ALA A 49 -9.43 -1.95 -34.79
N ASN A 50 -9.48 -3.20 -34.33
CA ASN A 50 -9.61 -4.37 -35.20
C ASN A 50 -10.97 -4.49 -35.89
N GLY A 51 -12.06 -4.13 -35.20
CA GLY A 51 -13.41 -4.11 -35.79
C GLY A 51 -13.54 -3.04 -36.89
N PHE A 52 -12.91 -1.87 -36.69
CA PHE A 52 -12.83 -0.82 -37.69
C PHE A 52 -12.01 -1.24 -38.93
N LEU A 53 -10.86 -1.89 -38.74
CA LEU A 53 -10.06 -2.39 -39.86
C LEU A 53 -10.80 -3.44 -40.67
N ARG A 54 -11.53 -4.35 -40.03
CA ARG A 54 -12.34 -5.37 -40.73
C ARG A 54 -13.49 -4.76 -41.53
N SER A 55 -14.13 -3.69 -41.05
CA SER A 55 -15.18 -3.01 -41.80
C SER A 55 -14.66 -2.24 -43.02
N LEU A 56 -13.41 -1.74 -42.96
CA LEU A 56 -12.72 -1.15 -44.10
C LEU A 56 -12.28 -2.19 -45.15
N SER A 57 -11.78 -3.35 -44.74
CA SER A 57 -11.32 -4.41 -45.66
C SER A 57 -12.44 -5.19 -46.35
N GLY A 58 -13.69 -5.09 -45.88
CA GLY A 58 -14.85 -5.75 -46.48
C GLY A 58 -15.53 -4.99 -47.63
N HIS A 59 -15.05 -3.79 -47.97
CA HIS A 59 -15.66 -2.91 -48.99
C HIS A 59 -15.21 -3.19 -50.43
N ASP A 60 -14.35 -4.18 -50.67
CA ASP A 60 -13.85 -4.52 -52.02
C ASP A 60 -14.80 -5.41 -52.85
N ASN A 61 -15.95 -5.83 -52.33
CA ASN A 61 -16.96 -6.56 -53.10
C ASN A 61 -18.03 -5.61 -53.67
N VAL A 62 -17.75 -5.17 -54.89
CA VAL A 62 -18.66 -4.58 -55.87
C VAL A 62 -19.81 -5.57 -56.15
N ASP A 63 -20.96 -5.42 -55.48
CA ASP A 63 -22.31 -5.79 -55.95
C ASP A 63 -23.30 -5.81 -54.75
N GLY A 64 -23.98 -4.69 -54.46
CA GLY A 64 -25.05 -4.74 -53.43
C GLY A 64 -25.43 -3.42 -52.77
N VAL A 65 -25.93 -2.46 -53.56
CA VAL A 65 -26.46 -1.16 -53.08
C VAL A 65 -27.63 -1.30 -52.08
N ALA A 66 -28.18 -2.51 -51.89
CA ALA A 66 -29.30 -2.78 -50.98
C ALA A 66 -28.91 -3.05 -49.50
N ASN A 67 -27.64 -3.26 -49.14
CA ASN A 67 -27.25 -3.72 -47.79
C ASN A 67 -26.48 -2.67 -46.95
N LEU A 68 -26.25 -1.47 -47.49
CA LEU A 68 -25.50 -0.39 -46.82
C LEU A 68 -26.19 0.12 -45.55
N GLY A 69 -27.53 0.15 -45.52
CA GLY A 69 -28.30 0.60 -44.35
C GLY A 69 -28.27 -0.37 -43.17
N PHE A 70 -28.29 -1.68 -43.44
CA PHE A 70 -28.25 -2.73 -42.40
C PHE A 70 -26.84 -2.86 -41.80
N VAL A 71 -25.80 -2.78 -42.63
CA VAL A 71 -24.40 -2.77 -42.18
C VAL A 71 -24.07 -1.49 -41.40
N GLY A 72 -24.57 -0.32 -41.84
CA GLY A 72 -24.38 0.95 -41.13
C GLY A 72 -25.06 1.00 -39.75
N GLY A 73 -26.23 0.35 -39.59
CA GLY A 73 -26.92 0.25 -38.31
C GLY A 73 -26.18 -0.63 -37.28
N GLN A 74 -25.62 -1.76 -37.72
CA GLN A 74 -24.84 -2.65 -36.84
C GLN A 74 -23.54 -2.00 -36.37
N GLU A 75 -22.84 -1.30 -37.26
CA GLU A 75 -21.62 -0.56 -36.91
C GLU A 75 -21.89 0.54 -35.88
N ARG A 76 -23.01 1.27 -36.02
CA ARG A 76 -23.41 2.31 -35.06
C ARG A 76 -23.69 1.73 -33.69
N ASN A 77 -24.47 0.66 -33.61
CA ASN A 77 -24.78 -0.02 -32.35
C ASN A 77 -23.51 -0.56 -31.67
N TRP A 78 -22.56 -1.09 -32.45
CA TRP A 78 -21.29 -1.56 -31.93
C TRP A 78 -20.42 -0.42 -31.38
N ARG A 79 -20.33 0.72 -32.10
CA ARG A 79 -19.63 1.92 -31.62
C ARG A 79 -20.25 2.50 -30.35
N ASP A 80 -21.57 2.56 -30.30
CA ASP A 80 -22.30 3.03 -29.12
C ASP A 80 -22.03 2.10 -27.93
N TRP A 81 -22.03 0.77 -28.16
CA TRP A 81 -21.68 -0.20 -27.14
C TRP A 81 -20.23 -0.03 -26.63
N ILE A 82 -19.24 0.17 -27.52
CA ILE A 82 -17.84 0.45 -27.12
C ILE A 82 -17.78 1.72 -26.28
N SER A 83 -18.47 2.79 -26.70
CA SER A 83 -18.48 4.07 -25.99
C SER A 83 -19.03 3.91 -24.56
N VAL A 84 -20.14 3.19 -24.40
CA VAL A 84 -20.74 2.89 -23.09
C VAL A 84 -19.79 2.05 -22.23
N GLN A 85 -19.17 1.01 -22.79
CA GLN A 85 -18.22 0.17 -22.05
C GLN A 85 -16.98 0.94 -21.62
N ARG A 86 -16.41 1.77 -22.51
CA ARG A 86 -15.26 2.62 -22.19
C ARG A 86 -15.60 3.61 -21.08
N ALA A 87 -16.76 4.27 -21.16
CA ALA A 87 -17.21 5.20 -20.13
C ALA A 87 -17.36 4.48 -18.77
N SER A 88 -17.95 3.28 -18.75
CA SER A 88 -18.08 2.48 -17.53
C SER A 88 -16.72 2.13 -16.91
N LEU A 89 -15.77 1.63 -17.73
CA LEU A 89 -14.42 1.29 -17.27
C LEU A 89 -13.65 2.51 -16.76
N GLN A 90 -13.79 3.67 -17.43
CA GLN A 90 -13.18 4.93 -17.00
C GLN A 90 -13.74 5.44 -15.68
N VAL A 91 -15.05 5.33 -15.46
CA VAL A 91 -15.68 5.65 -14.17
C VAL A 91 -15.14 4.76 -13.07
N ASP A 92 -15.04 3.45 -13.30
CA ASP A 92 -14.49 2.52 -12.31
C ASP A 92 -13.00 2.75 -12.05
N LEU A 93 -12.22 3.08 -13.09
CA LEU A 93 -10.82 3.48 -12.92
C LEU A 93 -10.71 4.76 -12.08
N ALA A 94 -11.55 5.76 -12.31
CA ALA A 94 -11.57 6.99 -11.51
C ALA A 94 -11.88 6.70 -10.03
N LYS A 95 -12.85 5.82 -9.74
CA LYS A 95 -13.14 5.37 -8.37
C LYS A 95 -11.92 4.72 -7.72
N VAL A 96 -11.27 3.78 -8.43
CA VAL A 96 -10.08 3.08 -7.93
C VAL A 96 -8.91 4.04 -7.69
N LEU A 97 -8.73 5.04 -8.54
CA LEU A 97 -7.72 6.08 -8.34
C LEU A 97 -8.02 6.94 -7.11
N GLY A 98 -9.29 7.29 -6.89
CA GLY A 98 -9.74 7.96 -5.66
C GLY A 98 -9.44 7.12 -4.41
N GLU A 99 -9.85 5.85 -4.40
CA GLU A 99 -9.55 4.90 -3.33
C GLU A 99 -8.03 4.77 -3.09
N LYS A 100 -7.23 4.72 -4.15
CA LYS A 100 -5.76 4.65 -4.07
C LYS A 100 -5.17 5.88 -3.38
N ALA A 101 -5.65 7.08 -3.72
CA ALA A 101 -5.18 8.32 -3.11
C ALA A 101 -5.48 8.37 -1.61
N GLU A 102 -6.69 7.98 -1.21
CA GLU A 102 -7.07 7.88 0.21
C GLU A 102 -6.19 6.86 0.95
N HIS A 103 -5.98 5.70 0.35
CA HIS A 103 -5.16 4.64 0.93
C HIS A 103 -3.68 5.00 1.02
N MET A 104 -3.15 5.77 0.06
CA MET A 104 -1.80 6.32 0.13
C MET A 104 -1.64 7.27 1.32
N THR A 105 -2.63 8.13 1.56
CA THR A 105 -2.64 9.03 2.71
C THR A 105 -2.63 8.25 4.03
N ARG A 106 -3.47 7.20 4.14
CA ARG A 106 -3.48 6.31 5.30
C ARG A 106 -2.15 5.58 5.47
N LEU A 107 -1.54 5.10 4.38
CA LEU A 107 -0.24 4.44 4.42
C LEU A 107 0.83 5.36 5.03
N THR A 108 0.91 6.61 4.57
CA THR A 108 1.83 7.62 5.12
C THR A 108 1.61 7.84 6.61
N GLN A 109 0.36 7.92 7.06
CA GLN A 109 0.04 8.05 8.48
C GLN A 109 0.47 6.82 9.30
N THR A 110 0.22 5.60 8.80
CA THR A 110 0.64 4.37 9.48
C THR A 110 2.17 4.24 9.55
N LEU A 111 2.88 4.65 8.50
CA LEU A 111 4.33 4.69 8.48
C LEU A 111 4.87 5.65 9.54
N GLY A 112 4.33 6.88 9.60
CA GLY A 112 4.73 7.84 10.63
C GLY A 112 4.47 7.34 12.05
N ARG A 113 3.33 6.66 12.29
CA ARG A 113 3.03 6.05 13.59
C ARG A 113 3.99 4.92 13.95
N LYS A 114 4.31 4.04 12.98
CA LYS A 114 5.31 2.99 13.14
C LYS A 114 6.68 3.57 13.51
N ASP A 115 7.15 4.57 12.75
CA ASP A 115 8.45 5.21 12.98
C ASP A 115 8.53 5.84 14.37
N VAL A 116 7.47 6.50 14.83
CA VAL A 116 7.41 7.09 16.17
C VAL A 116 7.43 6.00 17.24
N ALA A 117 6.62 4.96 17.11
CA ALA A 117 6.57 3.87 18.06
C ALA A 117 7.92 3.13 18.18
N GLU A 118 8.59 2.88 17.06
CA GLU A 118 9.94 2.31 17.03
C GLU A 118 10.96 3.23 17.71
N LYS A 119 10.95 4.53 17.41
CA LYS A 119 11.85 5.49 18.05
C LYS A 119 11.64 5.55 19.56
N MET A 120 10.38 5.55 20.02
CA MET A 120 10.04 5.53 21.44
C MET A 120 10.55 4.25 22.12
N LEU A 121 10.37 3.09 21.47
CA LEU A 121 10.85 1.81 21.99
C LEU A 121 12.37 1.79 22.10
N ARG A 122 13.10 2.21 21.05
CA ARG A 122 14.57 2.28 21.06
C ARG A 122 15.08 3.23 22.15
N ALA A 123 14.45 4.39 22.31
CA ALA A 123 14.81 5.35 23.36
C ALA A 123 14.57 4.77 24.77
N ALA A 124 13.49 4.03 24.98
CA ALA A 124 13.21 3.36 26.26
C ALA A 124 14.22 2.24 26.54
N GLN A 125 14.58 1.44 25.53
CA GLN A 125 15.59 0.37 25.66
C GLN A 125 16.97 0.93 26.01
N GLU A 126 17.36 2.03 25.39
CA GLU A 126 18.64 2.69 25.66
C GLU A 126 18.69 3.28 27.07
N ARG A 127 17.59 3.86 27.56
CA ARG A 127 17.47 4.31 28.95
C ARG A 127 17.58 3.15 29.93
N ASP A 128 16.82 2.07 29.71
CA ASP A 128 16.87 0.87 30.55
C ASP A 128 18.29 0.26 30.58
N ARG A 129 19.00 0.28 29.45
CA ARG A 129 20.39 -0.21 29.36
C ARG A 129 21.34 0.67 30.17
N ARG A 130 21.22 1.99 30.05
CA ARG A 130 22.02 2.96 30.83
C ARG A 130 21.78 2.78 32.32
N ASP A 131 20.53 2.71 32.75
CA ASP A 131 20.16 2.52 34.16
C ASP A 131 20.75 1.22 34.73
N ARG A 132 20.72 0.13 33.96
CA ARG A 132 21.35 -1.15 34.37
C ARG A 132 22.86 -1.01 34.50
N SER A 133 23.53 -0.38 33.53
CA SER A 133 24.98 -0.17 33.59
C SER A 133 25.40 0.71 34.78
N GLN A 134 24.64 1.77 35.09
CA GLN A 134 24.89 2.63 36.24
C GLN A 134 24.71 1.88 37.56
N LYS A 135 23.66 1.06 37.69
CA LYS A 135 23.45 0.21 38.88
C LYS A 135 24.57 -0.80 39.05
N GLN A 136 25.04 -1.41 37.97
CA GLN A 136 26.18 -2.34 38.01
C GLN A 136 27.48 -1.64 38.45
N MET A 137 27.76 -0.44 37.92
CA MET A 137 28.93 0.34 38.32
C MET A 137 28.87 0.75 39.80
N ALA A 138 27.71 1.22 40.27
CA ALA A 138 27.52 1.58 41.67
C ALA A 138 27.74 0.37 42.60
N ALA A 139 27.20 -0.80 42.25
CA ALA A 139 27.39 -2.02 43.03
C ALA A 139 28.87 -2.46 43.09
N LEU A 140 29.62 -2.32 41.99
CA LEU A 140 31.06 -2.62 41.97
C LEU A 140 31.88 -1.63 42.81
N GLN A 141 31.52 -0.35 42.78
CA GLN A 141 32.16 0.67 43.62
C GLN A 141 31.91 0.40 45.10
N GLU A 142 30.67 0.04 45.47
CA GLU A 142 30.30 -0.30 46.84
C GLU A 142 31.07 -1.54 47.34
N LEU A 143 31.18 -2.59 46.52
CA LEU A 143 31.98 -3.78 46.83
C LEU A 143 33.47 -3.43 47.04
N SER A 144 34.02 -2.58 46.18
CA SER A 144 35.40 -2.11 46.30
C SER A 144 35.63 -1.36 47.63
N LEU A 145 34.72 -0.46 48.01
CA LEU A 145 34.80 0.27 49.28
C LEU A 145 34.70 -0.66 50.50
N MET A 146 33.85 -1.69 50.44
CA MET A 146 33.77 -2.72 51.49
C MET A 146 35.10 -3.47 51.63
N LEU A 147 35.70 -3.92 50.53
CA LEU A 147 36.98 -4.64 50.55
C LEU A 147 38.14 -3.77 51.09
N HIS A 148 38.18 -2.49 50.73
CA HIS A 148 39.20 -1.57 51.23
C HIS A 148 39.02 -1.26 52.72
N SER A 149 37.78 -1.07 53.19
CA SER A 149 37.50 -0.81 54.61
C SER A 149 37.78 -2.01 55.53
N HIS A 150 37.68 -3.24 55.02
CA HIS A 150 38.11 -4.44 55.74
C HIS A 150 39.63 -4.58 55.85
N ARG A 151 40.40 -3.97 54.93
CA ARG A 151 41.87 -4.08 54.89
C ARG A 151 42.57 -3.09 55.81
N THR A 152 41.96 -1.94 56.08
CA THR A 152 42.49 -0.90 56.98
C THR A 152 42.17 -1.11 58.46
N ARG A 153 41.34 -2.11 58.80
CA ARG A 153 40.95 -2.45 60.19
C ARG A 153 41.76 -3.59 60.83
N ARG A 154 42.80 -4.08 60.15
CA ARG A 154 43.81 -5.00 60.70
C ARG A 154 45.12 -4.26 60.88
#